data_AF-A0A1I4B8G5-F1
#
_entry.id   AF-A0A1I4B8G5-F1
#
_cell.length_a   1.000
_cell.length_b   1.000
_cell.length_c   1.000
_cell.angle_alpha   90.00
_cell.angle_beta   90.00
_cell.angle_gamma   90.00
#
_symmetry.space_group_name_H-M   'P 1'
#
loop_
_entity.id
_entity.type
_entity.pdbx_description
1 polymer ?
#
loop_
_entity_poly.entity_id
_entity_poly.type
_entity_poly.pdbx_seq_one_letter_code
_entity_poly.pdbx_strand_id
1 'polypeptide(L)' 'MSEFIRHKEIVMFPDGRMDTKNSSAYVGLSEKTMAMMRCNGTGPKFVKRGRIFYYKEDLDSWLNAGGRFTSTAQAQQTTI' A
#
# COMPACT_ATOMS: atom_id res chain seq x y z
N MET A 1 26.23 18.88 -5.01
CA MET A 1 24.83 18.48 -4.74
C MET A 1 24.77 16.97 -4.80
N SER A 2 24.82 16.29 -3.66
CA SER A 2 24.75 14.82 -3.58
C SER A 2 23.29 14.37 -3.54
N GLU A 3 22.88 13.56 -4.50
CA GLU A 3 21.57 12.89 -4.49
C GLU A 3 21.57 11.79 -3.43
N PHE A 4 20.74 11.96 -2.39
CA PHE A 4 20.49 10.90 -1.41
C PHE A 4 19.45 9.92 -1.97
N ILE A 5 19.90 8.86 -2.64
CA ILE A 5 19.03 7.75 -3.03
C ILE A 5 18.66 6.94 -1.79
N ARG A 6 17.41 7.07 -1.32
CA ARG A 6 16.89 6.23 -0.24
C ARG A 6 16.49 4.87 -0.79
N HIS A 7 17.34 3.88 -0.58
CA HIS A 7 17.00 2.48 -0.82
C HIS A 7 16.10 2.00 0.31
N LYS A 8 14.94 1.45 -0.04
CA LYS A 8 14.01 0.85 0.93
C LYS A 8 13.87 -0.62 0.58
N GLU A 9 14.49 -1.47 1.37
CA GLU A 9 14.31 -2.91 1.23
C GLU A 9 12.93 -3.32 1.75
N ILE A 10 12.21 -4.07 0.93
CA ILE A 10 10.89 -4.62 1.25
C ILE A 10 11.07 -6.12 1.35
N VAL A 11 10.90 -6.64 2.55
CA VAL A 11 10.96 -8.08 2.83
C VAL A 11 9.56 -8.66 2.73
N MET A 12 9.44 -9.73 1.95
CA MET A 12 8.23 -10.52 1.81
C MET A 12 8.47 -11.95 2.26
N PHE A 13 7.45 -12.56 2.84
CA PHE A 13 7.45 -13.99 3.13
C PHE A 13 7.35 -14.79 1.81
N PRO A 14 7.78 -16.06 1.79
CA PRO A 14 7.75 -16.90 0.58
C PRO A 14 6.36 -17.08 -0.05
N ASP A 15 5.30 -16.89 0.74
CA ASP A 15 3.91 -16.96 0.30
C ASP A 15 3.33 -15.61 -0.15
N GLY A 16 4.17 -14.59 -0.29
CA GLY A 16 3.76 -13.25 -0.74
C GLY A 16 3.14 -12.39 0.36
N ARG A 17 3.16 -12.83 1.62
CA ARG A 17 2.74 -11.98 2.76
C ARG A 17 3.78 -10.93 3.09
N MET A 18 3.32 -9.82 3.64
CA MET A 18 4.14 -8.74 4.20
C MET A 18 3.57 -8.32 5.54
N ASP A 19 4.43 -7.90 6.47
CA ASP A 19 4.00 -7.25 7.71
C ASP A 19 3.57 -5.79 7.43
N THR A 20 3.04 -5.11 8.45
CA THR A 20 2.54 -3.73 8.25
C THR A 20 3.63 -2.77 7.79
N LYS A 21 4.87 -2.93 8.27
CA LYS A 21 6.01 -2.07 7.92
C LYS A 21 6.42 -2.23 6.45
N ASN A 22 6.58 -3.46 5.99
CA ASN A 22 6.92 -3.76 4.60
C ASN A 22 5.75 -3.42 3.66
N SER A 23 4.52 -3.68 4.09
CA SER A 23 3.33 -3.32 3.30
C SER A 23 3.19 -1.82 3.12
N SER A 24 3.38 -1.03 4.19
CA SER A 24 3.30 0.42 4.10
C SER A 24 4.45 0.97 3.24
N ALA A 25 5.62 0.36 3.33
CA ALA A 25 6.74 0.66 2.44
C ALA A 25 6.42 0.37 0.98
N TYR A 26 5.78 -0.76 0.69
CA TYR A 26 5.39 -1.20 -0.64
C TYR A 26 4.39 -0.25 -1.29
N VAL A 27 3.34 0.16 -0.57
CA VAL A 27 2.32 1.08 -1.10
C VAL A 27 2.69 2.56 -1.00
N GLY A 28 3.84 2.89 -0.41
CA GLY A 28 4.29 4.28 -0.23
C GLY A 28 3.54 5.05 0.86
N LEU A 29 2.97 4.38 1.86
CA LEU A 29 2.23 4.99 2.97
C LEU A 29 2.96 4.82 4.31
N SER A 30 2.53 5.60 5.31
CA SER A 30 2.95 5.39 6.69
C SER A 30 2.17 4.23 7.33
N GLU A 31 2.78 3.54 8.30
CA GLU A 31 2.11 2.49 9.09
C GLU A 31 0.87 3.04 9.81
N LYS A 32 0.92 4.31 10.25
CA LYS A 32 -0.21 5.03 10.87
C LYS A 32 -1.37 5.20 9.89
N THR A 33 -1.09 5.60 8.65
CA THR A 33 -2.11 5.73 7.59
C THR A 33 -2.77 4.39 7.32
N MET A 34 -1.98 3.32 7.21
CA MET A 34 -2.52 1.98 7.05
C MET A 34 -3.39 1.54 8.23
N ALA A 35 -3.01 1.88 9.47
CA ALA A 35 -3.84 1.62 10.63
C ALA A 35 -5.18 2.36 10.57
N MET A 36 -5.17 3.64 10.18
CA MET A 36 -6.39 4.42 9.99
C MET A 36 -7.28 3.83 8.89
N MET A 37 -6.71 3.44 7.75
CA MET A 37 -7.45 2.81 6.65
C MET A 37 -8.11 1.49 7.07
N ARG A 38 -7.47 0.71 7.96
CA ARG A 38 -8.10 -0.49 8.53
C ARG A 38 -9.33 -0.15 9.38
N CYS A 39 -9.26 0.91 10.19
CA CYS A 39 -10.40 1.36 10.98
C CYS A 39 -11.54 1.87 10.10
N ASN A 40 -11.21 2.57 9.03
CA ASN A 40 -12.19 3.20 8.13
C ASN A 40 -12.70 2.28 7.02
N GLY A 41 -12.08 1.12 6.82
CA GLY A 41 -12.43 0.19 5.74
C GLY A 41 -12.04 0.64 4.33
N THR A 42 -11.15 1.64 4.20
CA THR A 42 -10.75 2.24 2.90
C THR A 42 -9.42 1.70 2.34
N GLY A 43 -8.78 0.78 3.07
CA GLY A 43 -7.47 0.24 2.74
C GLY A 43 -7.49 -1.11 2.01
N PRO A 44 -6.29 -1.64 1.69
CA PRO A 44 -6.15 -2.97 1.15
C PRO A 44 -6.64 -4.04 2.13
N LYS A 45 -7.07 -5.19 1.59
CA LYS A 45 -7.46 -6.36 2.38
C LYS A 45 -6.29 -6.84 3.23
N PHE A 46 -6.60 -7.34 4.43
CA PHE A 46 -5.59 -7.80 5.39
C PHE A 46 -6.08 -9.03 6.16
N VAL A 47 -5.13 -9.78 6.70
CA VAL A 47 -5.38 -10.92 7.58
C VAL A 47 -4.99 -10.58 9.02
N LYS A 48 -5.91 -10.80 9.96
CA LYS A 48 -5.68 -10.63 11.41
C LYS A 48 -5.55 -11.99 12.09
N ARG A 49 -4.33 -12.31 12.54
CA ARG A 49 -4.01 -13.53 13.33
C ARG A 49 -3.02 -13.18 14.45
N GLY A 50 -3.45 -12.33 15.37
CA GLY A 50 -2.60 -11.70 16.41
C GLY A 50 -1.76 -10.53 15.88
N ARG A 51 -1.17 -10.68 14.69
CA ARG A 51 -0.56 -9.60 13.90
C ARG A 51 -1.39 -9.32 12.65
N ILE A 52 -1.08 -8.21 11.98
CA ILE A 52 -1.68 -7.83 10.70
C ILE A 52 -0.70 -8.17 9.58
N PHE A 53 -1.19 -8.94 8.61
CA PHE A 53 -0.48 -9.26 7.39
C PHE A 53 -1.27 -8.79 6.17
N TYR A 54 -0.55 -8.41 5.13
CA TYR A 54 -1.09 -8.12 3.81
C TYR A 54 -0.48 -9.08 2.81
N TYR A 55 -1.25 -9.50 1.81
CA TYR A 55 -0.70 -10.20 0.66
C TYR A 55 -0.37 -9.18 -0.42
N LYS A 56 0.73 -9.41 -1.15
CA LYS A 56 1.12 -8.58 -2.29
C LYS A 56 -0.04 -8.42 -3.29
N GLU A 57 -0.76 -9.50 -3.57
CA GLU A 57 -1.90 -9.50 -4.49
C GLU A 57 -3.03 -8.56 -4.06
N ASP A 58 -3.33 -8.50 -2.76
CA ASP A 58 -4.32 -7.59 -2.20
C ASP A 58 -3.85 -6.12 -2.23
N LEU A 59 -2.57 -5.88 -1.98
CA LEU A 59 -1.95 -4.56 -2.10
C LEU A 59 -1.98 -4.06 -3.55
N ASP A 60 -1.60 -4.92 -4.50
CA ASP A 60 -1.64 -4.62 -5.93
C ASP A 60 -3.07 -4.37 -6.39
N SER A 61 -4.02 -5.22 -5.98
CA SER A 61 -5.43 -5.04 -6.32
C SER A 61 -5.96 -3.70 -5.82
N TRP A 62 -5.62 -3.31 -4.59
CA TRP A 62 -6.03 -2.03 -4.02
C TRP A 62 -5.39 -0.83 -4.76
N LEU A 63 -4.09 -0.91 -5.10
CA LEU A 63 -3.42 0.14 -5.89
C LEU A 63 -4.05 0.33 -7.27
N ASN A 64 -4.53 -0.75 -7.88
CA ASN A 64 -5.14 -0.71 -9.21
C ASN A 64 -6.66 -0.43 -9.19
N ALA A 65 -7.32 -0.53 -8.03
CA ALA A 65 -8.77 -0.37 -7.91
C ALA A 65 -9.27 1.03 -8.30
N GLY A 66 -8.44 2.07 -8.13
CA GLY A 66 -8.73 3.44 -8.56
C GLY A 66 -8.36 3.73 -10.02
N GLY A 67 -7.83 2.76 -10.76
CA GLY A 67 -7.25 2.95 -12.08
C GLY A 67 -5.85 3.56 -12.05
N ARG A 68 -5.14 3.43 -13.18
CA ARG A 68 -3.85 4.10 -13.40
C ARG A 68 -4.09 5.30 -14.30
N PHE A 69 -3.74 6.48 -13.82
CA PHE A 69 -3.90 7.73 -14.56
C PHE A 69 -2.58 8.15 -15.17
N THR A 70 -2.63 8.72 -16.38
CA THR A 70 -1.45 9.28 -17.06
C THR A 70 -1.25 10.76 -16.75
N SER A 71 -2.28 11.43 -16.21
CA SER A 71 -2.21 12.83 -15.77
C SER A 71 -3.02 13.08 -14.50
N THR A 72 -2.62 14.08 -13.72
CA THR A 72 -3.33 14.51 -12.52
C THR A 72 -4.72 15.10 -12.83
N ALA A 73 -4.86 15.76 -13.98
CA ALA A 73 -6.14 16.30 -14.45
C ALA A 73 -7.19 15.18 -14.67
N GLN A 74 -6.78 14.04 -15.23
CA GLN A 74 -7.65 12.88 -15.44
C GLN A 74 -8.13 12.29 -14.10
N ALA A 75 -7.27 12.26 -13.09
CA ALA A 75 -7.63 11.73 -11.77
C ALA A 75 -8.69 12.58 -11.04
N GLN A 76 -8.68 13.91 -11.22
CA GLN A 76 -9.66 14.80 -10.58
C GLN A 76 -11.07 14.66 -11.16
N GLN A 77 -11.18 14.35 -12.45
CA GLN A 77 -12.47 14.26 -13.17
C GLN A 77 -13.25 12.97 -12.87
N THR A 78 -12.63 11.98 -12.22
CA THR A 78 -13.26 10.67 -11.95
C THR A 78 -14.24 10.71 -10.76
N THR A 79 -14.46 11.86 -10.13
CA THR A 79 -15.47 12.01 -9.07
C THR A 79 -16.82 12.38 -9.71
N ILE A 80 -17.66 11.38 -9.96
CA ILE A 80 -19.11 11.52 -10.24
C ILE A 80 -19.89 10.74 -9.19
#